data_AF-B7IY80-F1
#
_entry.id   AF-B7IY80-F1
#
_cell.length_a   1.000
_cell.length_b   1.000
_cell.length_c   1.000
_cell.angle_alpha   90.00
_cell.angle_beta   90.00
_cell.angle_gamma   90.00
#
_symmetry.space_group_name_H-M   'P 1'
#
loop_
_entity.id
_entity.type
_entity.pdbx_description
1 polymer ?
#
loop_
_entity_poly.entity_id
_entity_poly.type
_entity_poly.pdbx_seq_one_letter_code
_entity_poly.pdbx_strand_id
1 'polypeptide(L)'
;MTPEPQINMPNLDESKFYKAQLIWRTKGYKDKPLKDYIIKPKGTHCFFWHDREREKLCGCFPIHWFANFEELAAEPEKVKETPKQELVSLLERPGGQLAFF
;
A
#
# COMPACT_ATOMS: atom_id res chain seq x y z
N MET A 1 -13.28 -1.19 25.02
CA MET A 1 -13.21 -1.51 23.58
C MET A 1 -14.06 -0.46 22.88
N THR A 2 -13.57 0.11 21.78
CA THR A 2 -14.32 1.11 21.01
C THR A 2 -15.56 0.45 20.41
N PRO A 3 -16.77 1.05 20.53
CA PRO A 3 -17.95 0.51 19.87
C PRO A 3 -17.75 0.45 18.36
N GLU A 4 -18.40 -0.51 17.70
CA GLU A 4 -18.37 -0.59 16.24
C GLU A 4 -18.91 0.71 15.64
N PRO A 5 -18.25 1.30 14.63
CA PRO A 5 -18.75 2.48 13.95
C PRO A 5 -20.13 2.21 13.36
N GLN A 6 -20.96 3.24 13.28
CA GLN A 6 -22.25 3.13 12.60
C GLN A 6 -22.03 2.68 11.16
N ILE A 7 -22.91 1.82 10.66
CA ILE A 7 -22.89 1.36 9.28
C ILE A 7 -23.22 2.56 8.39
N ASN A 8 -22.18 3.26 7.95
CA ASN A 8 -22.26 4.32 6.96
C ASN A 8 -21.63 3.76 5.69
N MET A 9 -22.45 3.58 4.66
CA MET A 9 -21.99 3.07 3.37
C MET A 9 -21.71 4.27 2.46
N PRO A 10 -20.44 4.67 2.30
CA PRO A 10 -20.10 5.69 1.32
C PRO A 10 -20.43 5.19 -0.09
N ASN A 11 -20.96 6.07 -0.94
CA ASN A 11 -21.20 5.77 -2.35
C ASN A 11 -19.86 5.81 -3.10
N LEU A 12 -19.09 4.73 -2.99
CA LEU A 12 -17.79 4.56 -3.65
C LEU A 12 -17.96 3.76 -4.94
N ASP A 13 -17.22 4.15 -5.98
CA ASP A 13 -17.19 3.43 -7.25
C ASP A 13 -16.45 2.08 -7.13
N GLU A 14 -17.13 0.97 -7.40
CA GLU A 14 -16.61 -0.41 -7.29
C GLU A 14 -15.49 -0.72 -8.30
N SER A 15 -15.32 0.11 -9.33
CA SER A 15 -14.27 -0.06 -10.34
C SER A 15 -12.95 0.59 -9.92
N LYS A 16 -12.97 1.47 -8.93
CA LYS A 16 -11.81 2.26 -8.48
C LYS A 16 -11.18 1.71 -7.20
N PHE A 17 -9.95 2.15 -6.96
CA PHE A 17 -9.25 1.89 -5.71
C PHE A 17 -9.27 3.15 -4.86
N TYR A 18 -9.33 2.96 -3.55
CA TYR A 18 -9.29 4.05 -2.58
C TYR A 18 -8.23 3.76 -1.56
N LYS A 19 -7.54 4.80 -1.09
CA LYS A 19 -6.80 4.74 0.15
C LYS A 19 -7.77 5.01 1.28
N ALA A 20 -7.78 4.16 2.30
CA ALA A 20 -8.65 4.34 3.46
C ALA A 20 -7.95 3.86 4.72
N GLN A 21 -8.20 4.54 5.83
CA GLN A 21 -7.64 4.19 7.13
C GLN A 21 -8.56 3.20 7.84
N LEU A 22 -8.02 2.05 8.27
CA LEU A 22 -8.73 1.13 9.14
C LEU A 22 -8.84 1.74 10.54
N ILE A 23 -10.03 2.22 10.91
CA ILE A 23 -10.28 2.88 12.20
C ILE A 23 -10.82 1.91 13.25
N TRP A 24 -11.37 0.77 12.83
CA TRP A 24 -11.98 -0.19 13.72
C TRP A 24 -11.71 -1.63 13.29
N ARG A 25 -11.64 -2.53 14.29
CA ARG A 25 -11.48 -3.97 14.11
C ARG A 25 -12.07 -4.72 15.30
N THR A 26 -12.68 -5.88 15.07
CA THR A 26 -13.14 -6.72 16.19
C THR A 26 -11.98 -7.42 16.92
N LYS A 27 -12.24 -7.93 18.12
CA LYS A 27 -11.25 -8.56 19.02
C LYS A 27 -10.45 -9.69 18.36
N GLY A 28 -11.04 -10.38 17.39
CA GLY A 28 -10.41 -11.47 16.64
C GLY A 28 -9.31 -11.02 15.68
N TYR A 29 -9.28 -9.75 15.28
CA TYR A 29 -8.33 -9.21 14.30
C TYR A 29 -7.27 -8.28 14.93
N LYS A 30 -6.91 -8.52 16.20
CA LYS A 30 -5.90 -7.73 16.93
C LYS A 30 -4.51 -7.70 16.27
N ASP A 31 -4.23 -8.63 15.38
CA ASP A 31 -2.98 -8.69 14.64
C ASP A 31 -2.92 -7.65 13.50
N LYS A 32 -4.08 -7.15 13.02
CA LYS A 32 -4.15 -6.24 11.86
C LYS A 32 -4.00 -4.77 12.25
N PRO A 33 -2.86 -4.10 11.99
CA PRO A 33 -2.62 -2.74 12.46
C PRO A 33 -3.67 -1.76 11.93
N LEU A 34 -4.08 -0.81 12.78
CA LEU A 34 -4.93 0.32 12.39
C LEU A 34 -4.03 1.32 11.65
N LYS A 35 -4.03 1.25 10.32
CA LYS A 35 -3.22 2.08 9.43
C LYS A 35 -3.97 2.35 8.13
N ASP A 36 -3.35 3.08 7.23
CA ASP A 36 -3.84 3.25 5.86
C ASP A 36 -3.65 1.97 5.04
N TYR A 37 -4.70 1.62 4.31
CA TYR A 37 -4.76 0.50 3.39
C TYR A 37 -5.27 0.97 2.05
N ILE A 38 -4.88 0.26 0.99
CA ILE A 38 -5.59 0.36 -0.27
C ILE A 38 -6.79 -0.55 -0.17
N ILE A 39 -7.95 -0.06 -0.56
CA ILE A 39 -9.19 -0.81 -0.59
C ILE A 39 -9.84 -0.77 -1.97
N LYS A 40 -10.61 -1.80 -2.28
CA LYS A 40 -11.50 -1.87 -3.45
C LYS A 40 -12.90 -2.22 -2.96
N PRO A 41 -13.87 -1.30 -3.07
CA PRO A 41 -15.24 -1.56 -2.64
C PRO A 41 -15.90 -2.62 -3.53
N LYS A 42 -16.75 -3.42 -2.90
CA LYS A 42 -17.60 -4.46 -3.47
C LYS A 42 -18.89 -4.55 -2.65
N GLY A 43 -19.90 -3.78 -3.05
CA GLY A 43 -21.15 -3.63 -2.30
C GLY A 43 -20.95 -3.13 -0.87
N THR A 44 -21.26 -3.97 0.12
CA THR A 44 -21.15 -3.64 1.57
C THR A 44 -19.76 -3.90 2.16
N HIS A 45 -18.88 -4.53 1.40
CA HIS A 45 -17.55 -4.92 1.85
C HIS A 45 -16.49 -4.34 0.92
N CYS A 46 -15.23 -4.33 1.36
CA CYS A 46 -14.10 -4.01 0.51
C CYS A 46 -12.98 -5.02 0.68
N PHE A 47 -12.31 -5.32 -0.43
CA PHE A 47 -11.00 -5.96 -0.38
C PHE A 47 -9.96 -4.95 0.03
N PHE A 48 -8.97 -5.35 0.82
CA PHE A 48 -7.90 -4.47 1.26
C PHE A 48 -6.50 -5.09 1.08
N TRP A 49 -5.51 -4.23 0.86
CA TRP A 49 -4.11 -4.58 0.63
C TRP A 49 -3.18 -3.77 1.55
N HIS A 50 -2.15 -4.43 2.09
CA HIS A 50 -1.17 -3.80 3.00
C HIS A 50 -0.26 -2.78 2.31
N ASP A 51 -0.04 -2.94 1.00
CA ASP A 51 1.02 -2.29 0.23
C ASP A 51 0.46 -1.55 -0.98
N ARG A 52 1.15 -0.47 -1.37
CA ARG A 52 0.83 0.31 -2.58
C ARG A 52 0.94 -0.51 -3.86
N GLU A 53 1.79 -1.54 -3.82
CA GLU A 53 2.08 -2.45 -4.92
C GLU A 53 0.98 -3.50 -5.13
N ARG A 54 -0.04 -3.58 -4.26
CA ARG A 54 -1.19 -4.50 -4.36
C ARG A 54 -0.83 -5.99 -4.41
N GLU A 55 0.39 -6.37 -4.03
CA GLU A 55 0.90 -7.74 -4.19
C GLU A 55 0.29 -8.75 -3.21
N LYS A 56 -0.11 -8.30 -2.02
CA LYS A 56 -0.69 -9.16 -0.97
C LYS A 56 -2.10 -8.73 -0.62
N LEU A 57 -3.08 -9.43 -1.20
CA LEU A 57 -4.48 -9.36 -0.78
C LEU A 57 -4.56 -9.79 0.69
N CYS A 58 -5.05 -8.91 1.54
CA CYS A 58 -5.11 -9.16 2.99
C CYS A 58 -6.42 -9.81 3.42
N GLY A 59 -7.48 -9.59 2.66
CA GLY A 59 -8.80 -10.14 2.92
C GLY A 59 -9.92 -9.20 2.50
N CYS A 60 -11.08 -9.41 3.10
CA CYS A 60 -12.31 -8.68 2.87
C CYS A 60 -12.84 -8.17 4.21
N PHE A 61 -13.04 -6.86 4.33
CA PHE A 61 -13.60 -6.25 5.54
C PHE A 61 -14.81 -5.36 5.20
N PRO A 62 -15.69 -5.11 6.18
CA PRO A 62 -16.79 -4.17 6.00
C PRO A 62 -16.27 -2.75 5.71
N ILE A 63 -16.91 -2.04 4.78
CA ILE A 63 -16.46 -0.69 4.38
C ILE A 63 -16.51 0.29 5.56
N HIS A 64 -17.52 0.17 6.42
CA HIS A 64 -17.72 1.08 7.56
C HIS A 64 -16.63 0.97 8.63
N TRP A 65 -15.74 -0.03 8.56
CA TRP A 65 -14.56 -0.12 9.43
C TRP A 65 -13.43 0.81 8.97
N PHE A 66 -13.53 1.36 7.76
CA PHE A 66 -12.58 2.29 7.19
C PHE A 66 -13.13 3.71 7.22
N ALA A 67 -12.22 4.67 7.29
CA ALA A 67 -12.51 6.10 7.18
C ALA A 67 -11.48 6.79 6.28
N ASN A 68 -11.71 8.07 6.01
CA ASN A 68 -10.81 8.92 5.22
C ASN A 68 -10.54 8.33 3.82
N PHE A 69 -11.61 8.02 3.09
CA PHE A 69 -11.55 7.47 1.74
C PHE A 69 -11.01 8.51 0.75
N GLU A 70 -9.87 8.21 0.14
CA GLU A 70 -9.20 9.04 -0.86
C GLU A 70 -9.11 8.25 -2.16
N GLU A 71 -9.65 8.77 -3.26
CA GLU A 71 -9.62 8.11 -4.56
C GLU A 71 -8.18 8.00 -5.08
N LEU A 72 -7.74 6.78 -5.37
CA LEU A 72 -6.47 6.55 -6.04
C LEU A 72 -6.70 6.48 -7.54
N ALA A 73 -6.03 7.37 -8.29
CA ALA A 73 -5.97 7.25 -9.75
C ALA A 73 -5.47 5.84 -10.13
N ALA A 74 -6.07 5.25 -11.16
CA ALA A 74 -5.89 3.84 -11.53
C ALA A 74 -4.46 3.47 -11.98
N GLU A 75 -3.55 4.42 -12.03
CA GLU A 75 -2.15 4.22 -12.30
C GLU A 75 -1.45 3.63 -11.06
N PRO A 76 -0.86 2.43 -11.14
CA PRO A 76 0.21 2.11 -10.22
C PRO A 76 1.25 3.20 -10.42
N GLU A 77 1.37 4.11 -9.46
CA GLU A 77 2.64 4.78 -9.24
C GLU A 77 3.59 3.65 -8.83
N LYS A 78 4.12 2.98 -9.85
CA LYS A 78 5.39 2.31 -9.81
C LYS A 78 6.30 3.41 -9.35
N VAL A 79 6.49 3.52 -8.04
CA VAL A 79 7.59 4.27 -7.46
C VAL A 79 8.79 3.58 -8.08
N LYS A 80 9.24 4.13 -9.20
CA LYS A 80 10.58 3.94 -9.69
C LYS A 80 11.41 4.52 -8.56
N GLU A 81 11.70 3.72 -7.55
CA GLU A 81 12.83 3.98 -6.70
C GLU A 81 13.99 4.09 -7.67
N THR A 82 14.38 5.34 -7.88
CA THR A 82 15.63 5.72 -8.49
C THR A 82 16.71 4.78 -7.97
N PRO A 83 17.48 4.07 -8.82
CA PRO A 83 18.77 3.58 -8.39
C PRO A 83 19.67 4.81 -8.18
N LYS A 84 19.52 5.47 -7.04
CA LYS A 84 20.48 6.45 -6.54
C LYS A 84 21.52 5.67 -5.77
N GLN A 85 22.53 5.22 -6.49
CA GLN A 85 23.91 5.16 -5.99
C GLN A 85 24.85 4.95 -7.18
N GLU A 86 25.17 6.08 -7.82
CA GLU A 86 26.45 6.29 -8.47
C GLU A 86 27.55 6.23 -7.39
N LEU A 87 28.39 5.20 -7.44
CA LEU A 87 29.67 5.06 -6.73
C LEU A 87 30.35 3.88 -7.44
N VAL A 88 31.36 4.00 -8.28
CA VAL A 88 32.48 4.94 -8.36
C VAL A 88 32.93 4.95 -9.82
N SER A 89 33.30 6.11 -10.34
CA SER A 89 34.12 6.22 -11.54
C SER A 89 35.46 5.50 -11.29
N LEU A 90 35.55 4.21 -11.61
CA LEU A 90 36.84 3.57 -11.79
C LEU A 90 37.39 4.11 -13.10
N LEU A 91 38.15 5.20 -12.96
CA LEU A 91 39.02 5.78 -13.97
C LEU A 91 39.76 4.67 -14.71
N GLU A 92 39.32 4.34 -15.92
CA GLU A 92 40.15 3.64 -16.89
C GLU A 92 41.36 4.53 -17.18
N ARG A 93 42.48 4.24 -16.52
CA ARG A 93 43.78 4.79 -16.88
C ARG A 93 44.28 4.02 -18.09
N PRO A 94 44.59 4.65 -19.24
CA PRO A 94 45.22 3.95 -20.34
C PRO A 94 46.68 3.66 -19.96
N GLY A 95 47.02 2.38 -19.80
CA GLY A 95 48.39 1.96 -19.50
C GLY A 95 48.43 0.70 -18.65
N GLY A 96 48.15 -0.45 -19.26
CA GLY A 96 48.21 -1.75 -18.60
C GLY A 96 49.62 -2.09 -18.11
N GLN A 97 49.72 -2.46 -16.83
CA GLN A 97 50.66 -3.46 -16.33
C GLN A 97 50.23 -3.91 -14.93
N LEU A 98 49.89 -5.19 -14.78
CA LEU A 98 49.76 -5.85 -13.47
C LEU A 98 51.16 -6.28 -13.02
N ALA A 99 51.57 -5.84 -11.83
CA ALA A 99 52.64 -6.47 -11.06
C ALA A 99 52.04 -6.93 -9.72
N PHE A 100 52.14 -8.23 -9.43
CA PHE A 100 51.86 -8.78 -8.10
C PHE A 100 53.18 -8.74 -7.31
N PHE A 101 53.15 -8.15 -6.11
CA PHE A 101 54.20 -8.33 -5.10
C PHE A 101 53.68 -9.26 -4.01
#